data_AF-A0A3M2KUV1-F1
#
_entry.id   AF-A0A3M2KUV1-F1
#
_cell.length_a   1.000
_cell.length_b   1.000
_cell.length_c   1.000
_cell.angle_alpha   90.00
_cell.angle_beta   90.00
_cell.angle_gamma   90.00
#
_symmetry.space_group_name_H-M   'P 1'
#
loop_
_entity.id
_entity.type
_entity.pdbx_description
1 polymer ?
#
loop_
_entity_poly.entity_id
_entity_poly.type
_entity_poly.pdbx_seq_one_letter_code
_entity_poly.pdbx_strand_id
1 'polypeptide(L)'
;RDRDPALAAELAGAPGPDRPGAATAEAESPGRVLDLPERAAFLTRPDPDPTALDLPGPVAVLNLSQLGGHALLLRDHRLTVVPLPRLDAREAVERCVAFLDATAGVSAPARTLDERRAAGRTVRETLVWLWEAVAAPVLEALDPPRADPPPRLWWCPTGVLTALPLHAAGDGERAVPDLVVSSHTPTLAALARTGQPQRPTPRRPLIVDAANAHDEVAALTELMPEATVLSGPAATRAAVLAALPRHGRAHFACHATVDPIHREANRLLLADGALTTDDLARHPVDADLAVLAACATGSGSLDLQDEAHHLATACQLAGYRSVIATLWPVTTRQSAEFARLLYPHLRHPTPPALALHHTTATLRSRYPNSPWLWAPYAHLGE
;
A
#
# COMPACT_ATOMS: atom_id res chain seq x y z
N ARG A 1 -4.27 20.10 -19.05
CA ARG A 1 -4.13 21.56 -18.94
C ARG A 1 -3.25 21.79 -17.73
N ASP A 2 -2.11 22.46 -17.96
CA ASP A 2 -1.01 22.84 -17.08
C ASP A 2 -0.62 21.85 -15.97
N ARG A 3 0.43 21.08 -16.26
CA ARG A 3 1.23 20.36 -15.26
C ARG A 3 1.96 21.41 -14.44
N ASP A 4 1.73 21.46 -13.14
CA ASP A 4 2.46 22.35 -12.24
C ASP A 4 3.90 21.83 -12.07
N PRO A 5 4.91 22.54 -12.61
CA PRO A 5 6.31 22.11 -12.51
C PRO A 5 6.86 22.21 -11.08
N ALA A 6 6.18 22.88 -10.15
CA ALA A 6 6.60 22.99 -8.75
C ALA A 6 6.49 21.65 -8.01
N LEU A 7 5.41 20.89 -8.25
CA LEU A 7 5.17 19.60 -7.61
C LEU A 7 6.24 18.55 -7.97
N ALA A 8 6.71 18.56 -9.21
CA ALA A 8 7.79 17.68 -9.66
C ALA A 8 9.16 18.04 -9.07
N ALA A 9 9.41 19.33 -8.80
CA ALA A 9 10.66 19.79 -8.19
C ALA A 9 10.72 19.51 -6.68
N GLU A 10 9.57 19.60 -6.00
CA GLU A 10 9.44 19.38 -4.56
C GLU A 10 9.54 17.88 -4.21
N LEU A 11 8.93 17.00 -5.03
CA LEU A 11 9.11 15.54 -4.94
C LEU A 11 10.55 15.09 -5.27
N ALA A 12 11.31 15.90 -6.02
CA ALA A 12 12.70 15.64 -6.37
C ALA A 12 13.73 16.26 -5.40
N GLY A 13 13.28 16.99 -4.37
CA GLY A 13 14.15 17.61 -3.36
C GLY A 13 15.06 18.74 -3.89
N ALA A 14 14.67 19.42 -4.97
CA ALA A 14 15.45 20.52 -5.54
C ALA A 14 15.01 21.90 -5.00
N PRO A 15 15.95 22.81 -4.65
CA PRO A 15 15.60 24.16 -4.22
C PRO A 15 15.00 24.95 -5.39
N GLY A 16 13.86 25.61 -5.16
CA GLY A 16 13.14 26.39 -6.17
C GLY A 16 13.89 27.65 -6.63
N PRO A 17 13.55 28.23 -7.80
CA PRO A 17 14.27 29.34 -8.40
C PRO A 17 13.97 30.68 -7.72
N ASP A 18 15.04 31.42 -7.43
CA ASP A 18 15.07 32.71 -6.73
C ASP A 18 14.30 33.86 -7.39
N ARG A 19 13.71 34.71 -6.55
CA ARG A 19 13.35 36.10 -6.88
C ARG A 19 14.59 37.00 -6.77
N PRO A 20 14.82 37.94 -7.70
CA PRO A 20 16.03 38.76 -7.71
C PRO A 20 15.88 39.96 -6.76
N GLY A 21 16.88 40.18 -5.91
CA GLY A 21 17.08 41.47 -5.24
C GLY A 21 17.68 41.39 -3.84
N ALA A 22 18.98 41.11 -3.75
CA ALA A 22 19.93 41.75 -2.83
C ALA A 22 21.27 40.99 -2.87
N ALA A 23 22.05 41.22 -3.93
CA ALA A 23 23.48 40.98 -3.86
C ALA A 23 24.08 42.07 -2.96
N THR A 24 24.55 41.71 -1.77
CA THR A 24 25.73 42.26 -1.08
C THR A 24 25.89 41.55 0.26
N ALA A 25 26.66 40.46 0.26
CA ALA A 25 27.55 40.01 1.35
C ALA A 25 27.93 38.54 1.09
N GLU A 26 28.91 38.33 0.21
CA GLU A 26 29.70 37.10 0.25
C GLU A 26 30.62 37.13 1.48
N ALA A 27 30.89 35.94 2.01
CA ALA A 27 31.88 35.58 3.02
C ALA A 27 31.47 35.72 4.49
N GLU A 28 30.73 34.73 5.00
CA GLU A 28 30.91 34.24 6.39
C GLU A 28 30.47 32.75 6.53
N SER A 29 31.47 31.90 6.75
CA SER A 29 31.56 30.52 7.27
C SER A 29 30.32 29.64 7.54
N PRO A 30 30.35 28.34 7.17
CA PRO A 30 29.37 27.34 7.59
C PRO A 30 29.69 26.86 9.01
N GLY A 31 29.24 27.60 10.00
CA GLY A 31 29.44 27.25 11.41
C GLY A 31 28.36 27.85 12.27
N ARG A 32 27.11 27.36 12.17
CA ARG A 32 26.05 27.50 13.19
C ARG A 32 24.70 26.89 12.79
N VAL A 33 24.65 25.56 12.60
CA VAL A 33 23.43 24.75 12.87
C VAL A 33 23.87 23.34 13.30
N LEU A 34 24.71 23.24 14.33
CA LEU A 34 25.15 21.96 14.90
C LEU A 34 25.32 22.13 16.41
N ASP A 35 24.22 22.06 17.16
CA ASP A 35 24.29 21.88 18.61
C ASP A 35 23.00 21.24 19.16
N LEU A 36 22.93 19.90 19.08
CA LEU A 36 22.05 19.08 19.92
C LEU A 36 22.82 17.80 20.32
N PRO A 37 23.01 17.53 21.63
CA PRO A 37 23.76 16.36 22.13
C PRO A 37 23.17 14.99 21.74
N GLU A 38 21.96 14.93 21.21
CA GLU A 38 21.22 13.70 20.93
C GLU A 38 21.70 12.94 19.67
N ARG A 39 22.49 13.56 18.77
CA ARG A 39 22.95 12.89 17.54
C ARG A 39 24.08 11.90 17.75
N ALA A 40 24.92 12.07 18.77
CA ALA A 40 25.97 11.10 19.05
C ALA A 40 25.36 9.73 19.37
N ALA A 41 24.22 9.69 20.08
CA ALA A 41 23.47 8.46 20.36
C ALA A 41 22.78 7.86 19.11
N PHE A 42 22.32 8.71 18.19
CA PHE A 42 21.67 8.28 16.93
C PHE A 42 22.67 7.63 15.96
N LEU A 43 23.92 8.09 15.94
CA LEU A 43 25.00 7.53 15.10
C LEU A 43 25.81 6.41 15.78
N THR A 44 25.54 6.10 17.06
CA THR A 44 26.29 5.08 17.83
C THR A 44 25.49 3.83 18.17
N ARG A 45 24.20 3.76 17.82
CA ARG A 45 23.54 2.45 17.73
C ARG A 45 24.04 1.79 16.45
N PRO A 46 24.75 0.66 16.50
CA PRO A 46 24.90 -0.14 15.29
C PRO A 46 23.49 -0.41 14.79
N ASP A 47 23.20 -0.03 13.54
CA ASP A 47 21.96 -0.48 12.91
C ASP A 47 21.90 -1.99 13.13
N PRO A 48 20.78 -2.52 13.68
CA PRO A 48 20.69 -3.95 13.93
C PRO A 48 20.99 -4.65 12.61
N ASP A 49 21.96 -5.57 12.65
CA ASP A 49 22.32 -6.36 11.48
C ASP A 49 21.03 -6.95 10.89
N PRO A 50 20.62 -6.56 9.67
CA PRO A 50 19.35 -6.99 9.11
C PRO A 50 19.31 -8.51 8.93
N THR A 51 20.47 -9.17 8.87
CA THR A 51 20.57 -10.63 8.81
C THR A 51 20.29 -11.30 10.15
N ALA A 52 20.39 -10.60 11.27
CA ALA A 52 20.07 -11.11 12.60
C ALA A 52 18.57 -11.10 12.93
N LEU A 53 17.74 -10.52 12.06
CA LEU A 53 16.28 -10.51 12.22
C LEU A 53 15.70 -11.89 11.91
N ASP A 54 14.76 -12.32 12.75
CA ASP A 54 13.91 -13.49 12.48
C ASP A 54 12.75 -13.05 11.58
N LEU A 55 12.84 -13.39 10.29
CA LEU A 55 11.89 -12.98 9.26
C LEU A 55 11.06 -14.18 8.80
N PRO A 56 9.75 -14.02 8.56
CA PRO A 56 8.85 -15.13 8.20
C PRO A 56 9.10 -15.71 6.79
N GLY A 57 9.97 -15.08 6.00
CA GLY A 57 10.40 -15.57 4.70
C GLY A 57 11.22 -14.52 3.94
N PRO A 58 11.42 -14.68 2.62
CA PRO A 58 12.29 -13.80 1.86
C PRO A 58 11.71 -12.38 1.74
N VAL A 59 12.59 -11.39 1.87
CA VAL A 59 12.25 -9.96 1.78
C VAL A 59 13.11 -9.27 0.74
N ALA A 60 12.48 -8.48 -0.13
CA ALA A 60 13.16 -7.57 -1.04
C ALA A 60 12.99 -6.13 -0.56
N VAL A 61 14.03 -5.55 0.04
CA VAL A 61 14.06 -4.12 0.35
C VAL A 61 14.52 -3.37 -0.89
N LEU A 62 13.66 -2.48 -1.39
CA LEU A 62 13.94 -1.71 -2.60
C LEU A 62 14.40 -0.32 -2.19
N ASN A 63 15.62 0.03 -2.55
CA ASN A 63 16.20 1.34 -2.31
C ASN A 63 16.34 2.09 -3.64
N LEU A 64 15.83 3.31 -3.67
CA LEU A 64 15.94 4.22 -4.80
C LEU A 64 16.63 5.50 -4.35
N SER A 65 17.75 5.83 -5.00
CA SER A 65 18.51 7.04 -4.71
C SER A 65 19.04 7.67 -5.99
N GLN A 66 19.60 8.88 -5.91
CA GLN A 66 20.29 9.52 -7.04
C GLN A 66 21.52 8.71 -7.51
N LEU A 67 22.05 7.81 -6.68
CA LEU A 67 23.16 6.93 -7.04
C LEU A 67 22.71 5.67 -7.79
N GLY A 68 21.40 5.47 -7.93
CA GLY A 68 20.78 4.33 -8.62
C GLY A 68 19.89 3.48 -7.71
N GLY A 69 19.18 2.55 -8.35
CA GLY A 69 18.30 1.58 -7.71
C GLY A 69 19.02 0.30 -7.28
N HIS A 70 18.68 -0.21 -6.10
CA HIS A 70 19.19 -1.48 -5.59
C HIS A 70 18.08 -2.26 -4.87
N ALA A 71 18.12 -3.58 -4.97
CA ALA A 71 17.34 -4.46 -4.12
C ALA A 71 18.27 -5.19 -3.13
N LEU A 72 17.95 -5.12 -1.85
CA LEU A 72 18.58 -5.90 -0.79
C LEU A 72 17.69 -7.11 -0.52
N LEU A 73 18.12 -8.29 -0.97
CA LEU A 73 17.42 -9.55 -0.77
C LEU A 73 17.89 -10.19 0.53
N LEU A 74 16.96 -10.32 1.47
CA LEU A 74 17.16 -10.97 2.75
C LEU A 74 16.44 -12.31 2.75
N ARG A 75 17.18 -13.41 2.90
CA ARG A 75 16.65 -14.78 2.95
C ARG A 75 17.60 -15.64 3.78
N ASP A 76 17.05 -16.42 4.72
CA ASP A 76 17.81 -17.38 5.53
C ASP A 76 19.06 -16.76 6.21
N HIS A 77 18.90 -15.56 6.81
CA HIS A 77 19.99 -14.76 7.41
C HIS A 77 21.13 -14.39 6.43
N ARG A 78 20.84 -14.36 5.12
CA ARG A 78 21.79 -13.92 4.09
C ARG A 78 21.26 -12.68 3.40
N LEU A 79 22.18 -11.74 3.18
CA LEU A 79 21.93 -10.53 2.40
C LEU A 79 22.62 -10.64 1.03
N THR A 80 21.84 -10.51 -0.03
CA THR A 80 22.32 -10.39 -1.41
C THR A 80 21.92 -9.02 -1.96
N VAL A 81 22.89 -8.27 -2.51
CA VAL A 81 22.63 -6.99 -3.15
C VAL A 81 22.45 -7.20 -4.65
N VAL A 82 21.32 -6.77 -5.19
CA VAL A 82 20.99 -6.85 -6.62
C VAL A 82 20.95 -5.42 -7.19
N PRO A 83 21.88 -5.05 -8.07
CA PRO A 83 21.83 -3.77 -8.78
C PRO A 83 20.60 -3.71 -9.70
N LEU A 84 19.88 -2.60 -9.70
CA LEU A 84 18.72 -2.36 -10.57
C LEU A 84 19.05 -1.22 -11.55
N PRO A 85 19.86 -1.47 -12.60
CA PRO A 85 20.39 -0.41 -13.47
C PRO A 85 19.33 0.30 -14.32
N ARG A 86 18.15 -0.31 -14.48
CA ARG A 86 17.00 0.28 -15.18
C ARG A 86 16.08 1.08 -14.25
N LEU A 87 16.34 1.07 -12.94
CA LEU A 87 15.58 1.81 -11.96
C LEU A 87 16.26 3.16 -11.71
N ASP A 88 15.88 4.16 -12.52
CA ASP A 88 16.29 5.55 -12.37
C ASP A 88 15.31 6.33 -11.49
N ALA A 89 15.85 7.21 -10.63
CA ALA A 89 15.04 7.96 -9.66
C ALA A 89 14.08 8.95 -10.33
N ARG A 90 14.51 9.63 -11.39
CA ARG A 90 13.69 10.62 -12.09
C ARG A 90 12.60 9.93 -12.90
N GLU A 91 12.95 8.88 -13.67
CA GLU A 91 11.96 8.10 -14.40
C GLU A 91 10.91 7.49 -13.46
N ALA A 92 11.33 6.97 -12.31
CA ALA A 92 10.42 6.41 -11.32
C ALA A 92 9.40 7.44 -10.80
N VAL A 93 9.83 8.67 -10.52
CA VAL A 93 8.92 9.77 -10.12
C VAL A 93 7.96 10.11 -11.26
N GLU A 94 8.47 10.31 -12.48
CA GLU A 94 7.64 10.66 -13.65
C GLU A 94 6.58 9.58 -13.95
N ARG A 95 6.96 8.30 -13.86
CA ARG A 95 6.02 7.17 -14.03
C ARG A 95 5.03 7.05 -12.89
N CYS A 96 5.48 7.27 -11.65
CA CYS A 96 4.60 7.25 -10.48
C CYS A 96 3.49 8.29 -10.61
N VAL A 97 3.84 9.54 -10.90
CA VAL A 97 2.86 10.62 -11.11
C VAL A 97 1.88 10.26 -12.24
N ALA A 98 2.39 9.81 -13.39
CA ALA A 98 1.54 9.43 -14.51
C ALA A 98 0.61 8.24 -14.20
N PHE A 99 1.09 7.26 -13.43
CA PHE A 99 0.33 6.10 -12.99
C PHE A 99 -0.80 6.50 -12.03
N LEU A 100 -0.53 7.38 -11.08
CA LEU A 100 -1.50 7.87 -10.11
C LEU A 100 -2.60 8.68 -10.81
N ASP A 101 -2.23 9.58 -11.71
CA ASP A 101 -3.19 10.31 -12.57
C ASP A 101 -4.09 9.37 -13.38
N ALA A 102 -3.49 8.30 -13.93
CA ALA A 102 -4.20 7.32 -14.73
C ALA A 102 -5.22 6.52 -13.88
N THR A 103 -4.81 6.02 -12.72
CA THR A 103 -5.66 5.18 -11.85
C THR A 103 -6.77 5.98 -11.18
N ALA A 104 -6.52 7.23 -10.76
CA ALA A 104 -7.56 8.13 -10.28
C ALA A 104 -8.60 8.43 -11.38
N GLY A 105 -8.16 8.54 -12.64
CA GLY A 105 -9.02 8.80 -13.79
C GLY A 105 -9.87 7.62 -14.27
N VAL A 106 -9.44 6.37 -14.04
CA VAL A 106 -10.15 5.17 -14.52
C VAL A 106 -11.52 5.00 -13.85
N SER A 107 -11.63 5.38 -12.57
CA SER A 107 -12.87 5.31 -11.81
C SER A 107 -13.75 6.57 -11.97
N ALA A 108 -13.29 7.60 -12.70
CA ALA A 108 -14.00 8.86 -12.85
C ALA A 108 -15.11 8.80 -13.91
N PRO A 109 -16.34 9.27 -13.60
CA PRO A 109 -17.47 9.22 -14.53
C PRO A 109 -17.34 10.16 -15.74
N ALA A 110 -16.50 11.22 -15.66
CA ALA A 110 -16.47 12.31 -16.62
C ALA A 110 -15.44 12.18 -17.77
N ARG A 111 -14.78 11.02 -17.93
CA ARG A 111 -13.75 10.83 -18.98
C ARG A 111 -14.32 10.25 -20.27
N THR A 112 -13.85 10.77 -21.40
CA THR A 112 -14.09 10.23 -22.74
C THR A 112 -13.49 8.82 -22.88
N LEU A 113 -13.95 8.07 -23.89
CA LEU A 113 -13.43 6.72 -24.16
C LEU A 113 -11.92 6.72 -24.44
N ASP A 114 -11.42 7.75 -25.13
CA ASP A 114 -10.01 7.85 -25.49
C ASP A 114 -9.12 8.16 -24.29
N GLU A 115 -9.59 8.99 -23.35
CA GLU A 115 -8.89 9.23 -22.09
C GLU A 115 -8.82 7.97 -21.24
N ARG A 116 -9.90 7.17 -21.19
CA ARG A 116 -9.91 5.88 -20.48
C ARG A 116 -8.91 4.89 -21.11
N ARG A 117 -8.85 4.84 -22.44
CA ARG A 117 -7.88 4.02 -23.17
C ARG A 117 -6.44 4.47 -22.93
N ALA A 118 -6.19 5.77 -22.89
CA ALA A 118 -4.88 6.34 -22.60
C ALA A 118 -4.44 5.97 -21.17
N ALA A 119 -5.31 6.19 -20.17
CA ALA A 119 -5.04 5.79 -18.79
C ALA A 119 -4.75 4.28 -18.67
N GLY A 120 -5.54 3.44 -19.33
CA GLY A 120 -5.30 2.00 -19.37
C GLY A 120 -3.96 1.59 -20.02
N ARG A 121 -3.47 2.35 -21.01
CA ARG A 121 -2.11 2.16 -21.55
C ARG A 121 -1.06 2.54 -20.53
N THR A 122 -1.16 3.70 -19.90
CA THR A 122 -0.22 4.16 -18.87
C THR A 122 -0.08 3.16 -17.72
N VAL A 123 -1.20 2.58 -17.26
CA VAL A 123 -1.17 1.52 -16.23
C VAL A 123 -0.38 0.30 -16.73
N ARG A 124 -0.66 -0.21 -17.93
CA ARG A 124 0.05 -1.39 -18.47
C ARG A 124 1.54 -1.11 -18.69
N GLU A 125 1.88 0.03 -19.27
CA GLU A 125 3.27 0.44 -19.50
C GLU A 125 4.05 0.56 -18.18
N THR A 126 3.38 1.00 -17.11
CA THR A 126 3.99 1.04 -15.77
C THR A 126 4.22 -0.36 -15.21
N LEU A 127 3.30 -1.30 -15.39
CA LEU A 127 3.47 -2.69 -14.94
C LEU A 127 4.61 -3.42 -15.68
N VAL A 128 4.76 -3.16 -16.98
CA VAL A 128 5.88 -3.68 -17.78
C VAL A 128 7.20 -3.07 -17.31
N TRP A 129 7.24 -1.75 -17.08
CA TRP A 129 8.44 -1.11 -16.56
C TRP A 129 8.82 -1.63 -15.16
N LEU A 130 7.87 -1.77 -14.23
CA LEU A 130 8.13 -2.34 -12.90
C LEU A 130 8.68 -3.77 -13.00
N TRP A 131 8.21 -4.55 -13.98
CA TRP A 131 8.72 -5.88 -14.22
C TRP A 131 10.18 -5.85 -14.66
N GLU A 132 10.49 -5.10 -15.71
CA GLU A 132 11.84 -5.04 -16.26
C GLU A 132 12.86 -4.36 -15.33
N ALA A 133 12.44 -3.31 -14.63
CA ALA A 133 13.33 -2.50 -13.80
C ALA A 133 13.52 -3.05 -12.39
N VAL A 134 12.55 -3.82 -11.87
CA VAL A 134 12.53 -4.24 -10.47
C VAL A 134 12.24 -5.74 -10.32
N ALA A 135 11.05 -6.18 -10.71
CA ALA A 135 10.57 -7.50 -10.28
C ALA A 135 11.32 -8.66 -10.94
N ALA A 136 11.61 -8.59 -12.25
CA ALA A 136 12.34 -9.65 -12.93
C ALA A 136 13.77 -9.82 -12.37
N PRO A 137 14.62 -8.78 -12.24
CA PRO A 137 15.93 -8.91 -11.61
C PRO A 137 15.88 -9.45 -10.18
N VAL A 138 14.90 -9.01 -9.38
CA VAL A 138 14.70 -9.49 -8.01
C VAL A 138 14.34 -10.98 -7.98
N LEU A 139 13.39 -11.40 -8.81
CA LEU A 139 12.91 -12.78 -8.85
C LEU A 139 13.95 -13.73 -9.47
N GLU A 140 14.73 -13.27 -10.44
CA GLU A 140 15.87 -14.01 -11.01
C GLU A 140 16.97 -14.24 -9.96
N ALA A 141 17.29 -13.23 -9.15
CA ALA A 141 18.28 -13.36 -8.09
C ALA A 141 17.76 -14.16 -6.87
N LEU A 142 16.46 -14.10 -6.59
CA LEU A 142 15.82 -14.87 -5.52
C LEU A 142 15.66 -16.35 -5.87
N ASP A 143 15.43 -16.65 -7.15
CA ASP A 143 15.12 -17.98 -7.70
C ASP A 143 14.05 -18.72 -6.86
N PRO A 144 12.81 -18.21 -6.81
CA PRO A 144 11.76 -18.82 -6.01
C PRO A 144 11.45 -20.24 -6.54
N PRO A 145 11.29 -21.23 -5.64
CA PRO A 145 10.94 -22.59 -6.06
C PRO A 145 9.61 -22.60 -6.82
N ARG A 146 9.56 -23.40 -7.89
CA ARG A 146 8.31 -23.65 -8.64
C ARG A 146 7.41 -24.56 -7.80
N ALA A 147 6.56 -23.94 -6.98
CA ALA A 147 5.61 -24.60 -6.09
C ALA A 147 4.17 -24.12 -6.38
N ASP A 148 3.18 -24.94 -5.99
CA ASP A 148 1.77 -24.58 -6.00
C ASP A 148 1.16 -24.84 -4.60
N PRO A 149 0.77 -23.79 -3.85
CA PRO A 149 0.85 -22.38 -4.22
C PRO A 149 2.30 -21.86 -4.29
N PRO A 150 2.56 -20.76 -5.04
CA PRO A 150 3.87 -20.13 -5.08
C PRO A 150 4.37 -19.71 -3.69
N PRO A 151 5.70 -19.64 -3.48
CA PRO A 151 6.26 -19.19 -2.22
C PRO A 151 5.90 -17.72 -1.95
N ARG A 152 5.93 -17.32 -0.68
CA ARG A 152 5.64 -15.93 -0.28
C ARG A 152 6.89 -15.05 -0.43
N LEU A 153 6.70 -13.80 -0.87
CA LEU A 153 7.72 -12.74 -0.93
C LEU A 153 7.17 -11.46 -0.29
N TRP A 154 7.96 -10.83 0.58
CA TRP A 154 7.65 -9.50 1.11
C TRP A 154 8.43 -8.42 0.35
N TRP A 155 7.70 -7.46 -0.21
CA TRP A 155 8.23 -6.23 -0.78
C TRP A 155 8.34 -5.17 0.31
N CYS A 156 9.51 -4.57 0.46
CA CYS A 156 9.74 -3.44 1.35
C CYS A 156 10.20 -2.23 0.49
N PRO A 157 9.28 -1.60 -0.25
CA PRO A 157 9.60 -0.47 -1.11
C PRO A 157 9.92 0.81 -0.32
N THR A 158 10.64 1.73 -0.94
CA THR A 158 10.93 3.06 -0.40
C THR A 158 10.60 4.15 -1.43
N GLY A 159 10.32 5.36 -0.94
CA GLY A 159 9.99 6.52 -1.78
C GLY A 159 8.80 6.24 -2.70
N VAL A 160 8.84 6.75 -3.93
CA VAL A 160 7.74 6.63 -4.91
C VAL A 160 7.35 5.18 -5.27
N LEU A 161 8.19 4.20 -4.95
CA LEU A 161 7.88 2.78 -5.19
C LEU A 161 6.78 2.25 -4.25
N THR A 162 6.51 2.92 -3.12
CA THR A 162 5.41 2.55 -2.20
C THR A 162 4.04 2.70 -2.85
N ALA A 163 3.90 3.61 -3.81
CA ALA A 163 2.65 3.89 -4.51
C ALA A 163 2.37 2.92 -5.67
N LEU A 164 3.37 2.14 -6.08
CA LEU A 164 3.33 1.33 -7.29
C LEU A 164 3.01 -0.14 -7.00
N PRO A 165 2.18 -0.80 -7.84
CA PRO A 165 1.71 -2.17 -7.59
C PRO A 165 2.76 -3.22 -7.99
N LEU A 166 3.84 -3.33 -7.20
CA LEU A 166 4.92 -4.32 -7.43
C LEU A 166 4.38 -5.74 -7.56
N HIS A 167 3.36 -6.10 -6.77
CA HIS A 167 2.71 -7.41 -6.82
C HIS A 167 1.98 -7.72 -8.13
N ALA A 168 1.78 -6.72 -9.00
CA ALA A 168 1.09 -6.85 -10.28
C ALA A 168 2.00 -6.67 -11.50
N ALA A 169 3.30 -6.43 -11.29
CA ALA A 169 4.26 -6.23 -12.37
C ALA A 169 4.33 -7.46 -13.28
N GLY A 170 4.39 -7.24 -14.60
CA GLY A 170 4.53 -8.30 -15.60
C GLY A 170 4.69 -7.77 -17.02
N ASP A 171 5.29 -8.58 -17.89
CA ASP A 171 5.53 -8.29 -19.31
C ASP A 171 4.45 -8.86 -20.25
N GLY A 172 3.44 -9.53 -19.69
CA GLY A 172 2.36 -10.19 -20.43
C GLY A 172 2.61 -11.68 -20.69
N GLU A 173 3.85 -12.15 -20.56
CA GLU A 173 4.20 -13.58 -20.57
C GLU A 173 4.42 -14.10 -19.15
N ARG A 174 5.13 -13.31 -18.35
CA ARG A 174 5.44 -13.57 -16.94
C ARG A 174 4.99 -12.39 -16.11
N ALA A 175 4.47 -12.69 -14.93
CA ALA A 175 4.13 -11.68 -13.95
C ALA A 175 4.50 -12.15 -12.55
N VAL A 176 4.70 -11.20 -11.64
CA VAL A 176 4.93 -11.46 -10.21
C VAL A 176 3.94 -12.45 -9.61
N PRO A 177 2.61 -12.35 -9.82
CA PRO A 177 1.68 -13.30 -9.22
C PRO A 177 1.85 -14.73 -9.76
N ASP A 178 2.49 -14.94 -10.91
CA ASP A 178 2.75 -16.31 -11.40
C ASP A 178 3.91 -17.00 -10.67
N LEU A 179 4.72 -16.23 -9.92
CA LEU A 179 5.97 -16.70 -9.34
C LEU A 179 5.97 -16.65 -7.81
N VAL A 180 5.22 -15.72 -7.21
CA VAL A 180 5.20 -15.53 -5.75
C VAL A 180 3.85 -15.01 -5.23
N VAL A 181 3.52 -15.37 -4.00
CA VAL A 181 2.47 -14.71 -3.21
C VAL A 181 3.07 -13.45 -2.59
N SER A 182 2.66 -12.28 -3.09
CA SER A 182 3.22 -10.99 -2.65
C SER A 182 2.57 -10.47 -1.37
N SER A 183 3.39 -9.90 -0.49
CA SER A 183 3.00 -9.08 0.65
C SER A 183 3.90 -7.85 0.72
N HIS A 184 3.46 -6.78 1.37
CA HIS A 184 4.25 -5.59 1.58
C HIS A 184 4.55 -5.40 3.07
N THR A 185 5.66 -4.74 3.36
CA THR A 185 5.99 -4.30 4.72
C THR A 185 6.60 -2.90 4.65
N PRO A 186 6.23 -1.98 5.57
CA PRO A 186 6.83 -0.64 5.58
C PRO A 186 8.28 -0.65 6.05
N THR A 187 8.67 -1.61 6.90
CA THR A 187 10.04 -1.76 7.41
C THR A 187 10.35 -3.21 7.76
N LEU A 188 11.64 -3.57 7.80
CA LEU A 188 12.08 -4.87 8.32
C LEU A 188 11.69 -5.06 9.79
N ALA A 189 11.79 -4.00 10.60
CA ALA A 189 11.42 -4.05 12.00
C ALA A 189 9.91 -4.31 12.20
N ALA A 190 9.06 -3.80 11.31
CA ALA A 190 7.63 -4.13 11.33
C ALA A 190 7.41 -5.62 11.07
N LEU A 191 8.06 -6.16 10.03
CA LEU A 191 7.94 -7.57 9.67
C LEU A 191 8.50 -8.52 10.74
N ALA A 192 9.62 -8.18 11.38
CA ALA A 192 10.20 -9.00 12.44
C ALA A 192 9.29 -9.13 13.69
N ARG A 193 8.29 -8.24 13.85
CA ARG A 193 7.29 -8.37 14.92
C ARG A 193 6.18 -9.36 14.58
N THR A 194 6.03 -9.72 13.31
CA THR A 194 4.88 -10.47 12.78
C THR A 194 5.04 -12.00 12.88
N GLY A 195 5.77 -12.47 13.89
CA GLY A 195 6.13 -13.88 14.06
C GLY A 195 5.70 -14.47 15.41
N GLN A 196 4.96 -13.74 16.23
CA GLN A 196 4.53 -14.24 17.54
C GLN A 196 3.21 -15.01 17.41
N PRO A 197 3.21 -16.35 17.53
CA PRO A 197 2.01 -17.16 17.37
C PRO A 197 1.01 -16.85 18.49
N GLN A 198 -0.07 -16.16 18.15
CA GLN A 198 -1.24 -16.06 19.01
C GLN A 198 -2.45 -16.69 18.30
N ARG A 199 -3.18 -17.52 19.04
CA ARG A 199 -4.37 -18.20 18.52
C ARG A 199 -5.40 -17.14 18.10
N PRO A 200 -5.95 -17.20 16.87
CA PRO A 200 -7.06 -16.34 16.51
C PRO A 200 -8.19 -16.59 17.51
N THR A 201 -8.57 -15.55 18.25
CA THR A 201 -9.73 -15.65 19.13
C THR A 201 -10.96 -15.52 18.23
N PRO A 202 -11.90 -16.49 18.24
CA PRO A 202 -13.08 -16.43 17.38
C PRO A 202 -13.97 -15.28 17.85
N ARG A 203 -13.71 -14.10 17.29
CA ARG A 203 -14.48 -12.88 17.48
C ARG A 203 -15.31 -12.63 16.23
N ARG A 204 -16.49 -12.05 16.40
CA ARG A 204 -17.37 -11.69 15.28
C ARG A 204 -16.64 -10.72 14.34
N PRO A 205 -16.90 -10.76 13.03
CA PRO A 205 -16.44 -9.73 12.11
C PRO A 205 -17.17 -8.39 12.36
N LEU A 206 -16.49 -7.29 12.09
CA LEU A 206 -17.07 -5.94 12.04
C LEU A 206 -17.15 -5.48 10.59
N ILE A 207 -18.30 -4.98 10.16
CA ILE A 207 -18.47 -4.28 8.88
C ILE A 207 -18.76 -2.81 9.21
N VAL A 208 -17.94 -1.91 8.70
CA VAL A 208 -18.13 -0.46 8.78
C VAL A 208 -18.44 0.07 7.40
N ASP A 209 -19.65 0.60 7.22
CA ASP A 209 -20.12 1.22 5.99
C ASP A 209 -20.47 2.69 6.21
N ALA A 210 -19.53 3.56 5.87
CA ALA A 210 -19.73 5.01 5.88
C ALA A 210 -19.91 5.60 4.47
N ALA A 211 -19.71 4.78 3.43
CA ALA A 211 -19.82 5.18 2.03
C ALA A 211 -21.22 4.97 1.44
N ASN A 212 -22.18 4.45 2.22
CA ASN A 212 -23.47 3.95 1.73
C ASN A 212 -23.27 2.92 0.60
N ALA A 213 -22.30 2.03 0.78
CA ALA A 213 -21.89 1.01 -0.17
C ALA A 213 -22.86 -0.18 -0.15
N HIS A 214 -24.14 0.07 -0.44
CA HIS A 214 -25.24 -0.89 -0.28
C HIS A 214 -24.95 -2.26 -0.90
N ASP A 215 -24.44 -2.30 -2.13
CA ASP A 215 -24.13 -3.56 -2.84
C ASP A 215 -23.02 -4.36 -2.16
N GLU A 216 -22.02 -3.68 -1.61
CA GLU A 216 -20.89 -4.29 -0.91
C GLU A 216 -21.32 -4.81 0.46
N VAL A 217 -22.06 -4.00 1.23
CA VAL A 217 -22.58 -4.42 2.54
C VAL A 217 -23.56 -5.58 2.41
N ALA A 218 -24.42 -5.57 1.40
CA ALA A 218 -25.33 -6.68 1.13
C ALA A 218 -24.54 -7.97 0.87
N ALA A 219 -23.50 -7.91 0.02
CA ALA A 219 -22.64 -9.05 -0.24
C ALA A 219 -21.91 -9.54 1.03
N LEU A 220 -21.36 -8.62 1.83
CA LEU A 220 -20.65 -8.96 3.07
C LEU A 220 -21.57 -9.58 4.13
N THR A 221 -22.80 -9.06 4.26
CA THR A 221 -23.79 -9.57 5.21
C THR A 221 -24.26 -10.98 4.83
N GLU A 222 -24.35 -11.29 3.53
CA GLU A 222 -24.61 -12.65 3.04
C GLU A 222 -23.45 -13.60 3.35
N LEU A 223 -22.21 -13.13 3.21
CA LEU A 223 -21.00 -13.93 3.43
C LEU A 223 -20.65 -14.12 4.91
N MET A 224 -21.03 -13.16 5.76
CA MET A 224 -20.75 -13.09 7.20
C MET A 224 -22.03 -12.72 7.98
N PRO A 225 -23.01 -13.63 8.08
CA PRO A 225 -24.30 -13.35 8.72
C PRO A 225 -24.18 -13.01 10.22
N GLU A 226 -23.07 -13.37 10.86
CA GLU A 226 -22.77 -13.09 12.26
C GLU A 226 -22.06 -11.74 12.50
N ALA A 227 -21.77 -10.98 11.43
CA ALA A 227 -21.04 -9.72 11.52
C ALA A 227 -21.86 -8.64 12.24
N THR A 228 -21.16 -7.84 13.05
CA THR A 228 -21.70 -6.57 13.53
C THR A 228 -21.60 -5.56 12.41
N VAL A 229 -22.72 -4.92 12.03
CA VAL A 229 -22.75 -3.92 10.95
C VAL A 229 -22.98 -2.53 11.54
N LEU A 230 -22.04 -1.63 11.30
CA LEU A 230 -22.19 -0.19 11.54
C LEU A 230 -22.32 0.48 10.17
N SER A 231 -23.53 0.83 9.75
CA SER A 231 -23.80 1.40 8.42
C SER A 231 -24.53 2.74 8.52
N GLY A 232 -24.27 3.64 7.56
CA GLY A 232 -24.91 4.94 7.44
C GLY A 232 -24.73 5.76 8.72
N PRO A 233 -25.80 6.37 9.28
CA PRO A 233 -25.71 7.20 10.49
C PRO A 233 -25.16 6.48 11.73
N ALA A 234 -25.17 5.14 11.77
CA ALA A 234 -24.63 4.37 12.89
C ALA A 234 -23.10 4.22 12.84
N ALA A 235 -22.47 4.45 11.68
CA ALA A 235 -21.03 4.37 11.48
C ALA A 235 -20.30 5.61 12.04
N THR A 236 -20.54 5.95 13.30
CA THR A 236 -19.90 7.09 13.99
C THR A 236 -18.50 6.73 14.47
N ARG A 237 -17.62 7.72 14.60
CA ARG A 237 -16.25 7.55 15.13
C ARG A 237 -16.26 6.87 16.50
N ALA A 238 -17.14 7.31 17.39
CA ALA A 238 -17.26 6.73 18.72
C ALA A 238 -17.70 5.26 18.68
N ALA A 239 -18.70 4.92 17.86
CA ALA A 239 -19.19 3.55 17.73
C ALA A 239 -18.13 2.61 17.12
N VAL A 240 -17.42 3.07 16.08
CA VAL A 240 -16.35 2.31 15.44
C VAL A 240 -15.24 2.02 16.45
N LEU A 241 -14.70 3.04 17.12
CA LEU A 241 -13.63 2.87 18.11
C LEU A 241 -14.03 1.96 19.27
N ALA A 242 -15.29 2.01 19.72
CA ALA A 242 -15.79 1.11 20.75
C ALA A 242 -15.94 -0.35 20.26
N ALA A 243 -16.14 -0.56 18.96
CA ALA A 243 -16.29 -1.87 18.35
C ALA A 243 -14.95 -2.54 18.05
N LEU A 244 -13.92 -1.81 17.59
CA LEU A 244 -12.65 -2.38 17.11
C LEU A 244 -12.04 -3.42 18.07
N PRO A 245 -11.89 -3.17 19.40
CA PRO A 245 -11.25 -4.13 20.30
C PRO A 245 -12.03 -5.44 20.47
N ARG A 246 -13.33 -5.45 20.13
CA ARG A 246 -14.22 -6.61 20.31
C ARG A 246 -14.27 -7.54 19.11
N HIS A 247 -13.69 -7.16 17.98
CA HIS A 247 -13.80 -7.87 16.71
C HIS A 247 -12.41 -8.29 16.23
N GLY A 248 -12.28 -9.53 15.78
CA GLY A 248 -11.01 -10.08 15.29
C GLY A 248 -10.79 -9.79 13.82
N ARG A 249 -11.82 -9.31 13.11
CA ARG A 249 -11.76 -8.93 11.70
C ARG A 249 -12.59 -7.67 11.49
N ALA A 250 -12.10 -6.76 10.67
CA ALA A 250 -12.84 -5.54 10.31
C ALA A 250 -12.80 -5.32 8.79
N HIS A 251 -13.96 -5.03 8.19
CA HIS A 251 -14.09 -4.58 6.81
C HIS A 251 -14.56 -3.13 6.82
N PHE A 252 -13.76 -2.24 6.24
CA PHE A 252 -14.07 -0.83 6.12
C PHE A 252 -14.47 -0.51 4.68
N ALA A 253 -15.77 -0.39 4.44
CA ALA A 253 -16.37 0.13 3.21
C ALA A 253 -16.63 1.64 3.41
N CYS A 254 -15.56 2.43 3.31
CA CYS A 254 -15.57 3.86 3.65
C CYS A 254 -14.97 4.69 2.51
N HIS A 255 -15.24 5.99 2.51
CA HIS A 255 -14.39 6.93 1.78
C HIS A 255 -13.11 7.18 2.58
N ALA A 256 -12.02 7.46 1.89
CA ALA A 256 -10.78 7.90 2.51
C ALA A 256 -10.42 9.27 1.93
N THR A 257 -10.01 10.20 2.79
CA THR A 257 -9.33 11.42 2.35
C THR A 257 -7.86 11.30 2.68
N VAL A 258 -7.04 11.70 1.72
CA VAL A 258 -5.60 11.49 1.68
C VAL A 258 -4.92 12.81 1.31
N ASP A 259 -3.83 13.16 2.00
CA ASP A 259 -3.02 14.37 1.78
C ASP A 259 -1.52 13.99 1.76
N PRO A 260 -0.88 13.97 0.57
CA PRO A 260 0.49 13.48 0.42
C PRO A 260 1.53 14.33 1.17
N ILE A 261 1.17 15.55 1.61
CA ILE A 261 2.05 16.47 2.33
C ILE A 261 1.80 16.35 3.84
N HIS A 262 0.54 16.19 4.27
CA HIS A 262 0.13 16.16 5.68
C HIS A 262 -0.37 14.77 6.11
N ARG A 263 0.56 13.90 6.51
CA ARG A 263 0.27 12.49 6.90
C ARG A 263 -0.73 12.33 8.05
N GLU A 264 -0.89 13.37 8.87
CA GLU A 264 -1.87 13.46 9.95
C GLU A 264 -3.31 13.68 9.46
N ALA A 265 -3.48 14.12 8.21
CA ALA A 265 -4.79 14.36 7.61
C ALA A 265 -5.45 13.08 7.09
N ASN A 266 -4.70 11.97 7.00
CA ASN A 266 -5.11 10.68 6.45
C ASN A 266 -6.18 10.05 7.32
N ARG A 267 -7.35 9.79 6.73
CA ARG A 267 -8.51 9.38 7.52
C ARG A 267 -9.55 8.60 6.71
N LEU A 268 -10.16 7.62 7.36
CA LEU A 268 -11.39 7.01 6.87
C LEU A 268 -12.55 7.91 7.26
N LEU A 269 -13.32 8.38 6.28
CA LEU A 269 -14.51 9.15 6.54
C LEU A 269 -15.60 8.26 7.15
N LEU A 270 -16.18 8.76 8.23
CA LEU A 270 -17.24 8.15 9.01
C LEU A 270 -18.48 9.06 8.98
N ALA A 271 -19.58 8.60 9.56
CA ALA A 271 -20.86 9.32 9.52
C ALA A 271 -20.82 10.71 10.16
N ASP A 272 -20.02 10.89 11.21
CA ASP A 272 -19.94 12.10 12.05
C ASP A 272 -18.54 12.73 12.08
N GLY A 273 -17.62 12.25 11.25
CA GLY A 273 -16.23 12.69 11.28
C GLY A 273 -15.32 11.75 10.53
N ALA A 274 -14.17 11.42 11.12
CA ALA A 274 -13.21 10.53 10.49
C ALA A 274 -12.42 9.70 11.52
N LEU A 275 -12.01 8.50 11.11
CA LEU A 275 -11.07 7.65 11.85
C LEU A 275 -9.66 7.93 11.34
N THR A 276 -8.81 8.51 12.18
CA THR A 276 -7.43 8.88 11.83
C THR A 276 -6.44 7.77 12.14
N THR A 277 -5.23 7.84 11.57
CA THR A 277 -4.08 7.00 11.97
C THR A 277 -3.76 7.17 13.46
N ASP A 278 -3.88 8.42 13.91
CA ASP A 278 -4.01 8.89 15.28
C ASP A 278 -4.81 7.99 16.22
N ASP A 279 -6.07 7.84 15.82
CA ASP A 279 -7.07 7.09 16.57
C ASP A 279 -6.72 5.61 16.62
N LEU A 280 -6.28 5.04 15.51
CA LEU A 280 -5.85 3.64 15.44
C LEU A 280 -4.66 3.37 16.36
N ALA A 281 -3.66 4.26 16.38
CA ALA A 281 -2.49 4.14 17.25
C ALA A 281 -2.85 4.21 18.75
N ARG A 282 -3.86 5.01 19.11
CA ARG A 282 -4.33 5.14 20.51
C ARG A 282 -5.28 4.03 20.97
N HIS A 283 -5.79 3.22 20.05
CA HIS A 283 -6.76 2.16 20.33
C HIS A 283 -6.21 0.81 19.85
N PRO A 284 -5.19 0.25 20.54
CA PRO A 284 -4.63 -1.02 20.13
C PRO A 284 -5.67 -2.12 20.18
N VAL A 285 -5.63 -2.99 19.18
CA VAL A 285 -6.48 -4.15 18.99
C VAL A 285 -5.62 -5.42 18.97
N ASP A 286 -6.26 -6.53 19.30
CA ASP A 286 -5.75 -7.87 19.02
C ASP A 286 -6.68 -8.46 17.97
N ALA A 287 -6.31 -8.27 16.69
CA ALA A 287 -7.14 -8.60 15.55
C ALA A 287 -6.35 -9.27 14.42
N ASP A 288 -7.02 -10.16 13.71
CA ASP A 288 -6.44 -10.98 12.65
C ASP A 288 -6.29 -10.18 11.35
N LEU A 289 -7.36 -9.49 10.93
CA LEU A 289 -7.46 -8.92 9.58
C LEU A 289 -8.24 -7.61 9.55
N ALA A 290 -7.66 -6.59 8.91
CA ALA A 290 -8.40 -5.44 8.40
C ALA A 290 -8.48 -5.48 6.87
N VAL A 291 -9.66 -5.25 6.30
CA VAL A 291 -9.85 -5.01 4.87
C VAL A 291 -10.26 -3.55 4.68
N LEU A 292 -9.40 -2.78 4.03
CA LEU A 292 -9.57 -1.36 3.74
C LEU A 292 -10.02 -1.21 2.28
N ALA A 293 -11.34 -1.23 2.08
CA ALA A 293 -11.96 -1.05 0.78
C ALA A 293 -12.34 0.42 0.59
N ALA A 294 -11.37 1.23 0.13
CA ALA A 294 -11.60 2.66 -0.08
C ALA A 294 -12.28 2.90 -1.44
N CYS A 295 -13.54 3.35 -1.39
CA CYS A 295 -14.33 3.67 -2.59
C CYS A 295 -14.13 5.14 -3.03
N ALA A 296 -14.09 5.35 -4.35
CA ALA A 296 -13.83 6.64 -5.02
C ALA A 296 -14.97 7.68 -4.98
N THR A 297 -16.12 7.39 -4.36
CA THR A 297 -17.33 8.17 -4.64
C THR A 297 -17.39 9.41 -3.76
N GLY A 298 -16.79 10.51 -4.22
CA GLY A 298 -17.24 11.85 -3.84
C GLY A 298 -16.28 12.69 -3.00
N SER A 299 -15.19 13.17 -3.62
CA SER A 299 -14.63 14.51 -3.40
C SER A 299 -13.45 14.66 -4.35
N GLY A 300 -13.41 15.75 -5.13
CA GLY A 300 -12.42 15.99 -6.18
C GLY A 300 -10.98 16.26 -5.72
N SER A 301 -10.49 15.55 -4.71
CA SER A 301 -9.06 15.55 -4.34
C SER A 301 -8.41 14.30 -4.94
N LEU A 302 -7.50 14.53 -5.87
CA LEU A 302 -6.90 13.55 -6.78
C LEU A 302 -5.67 12.83 -6.21
N ASP A 303 -5.45 12.81 -4.90
CA ASP A 303 -4.14 12.44 -4.39
C ASP A 303 -4.23 11.32 -3.37
N LEU A 304 -4.20 10.06 -3.85
CA LEU A 304 -4.15 8.83 -3.02
C LEU A 304 -2.70 8.31 -2.78
N GLN A 305 -1.72 9.20 -2.93
CA GLN A 305 -0.43 8.86 -3.52
C GLN A 305 0.59 8.18 -2.59
N ASP A 306 0.32 8.01 -1.30
CA ASP A 306 1.26 7.33 -0.38
C ASP A 306 0.56 6.57 0.78
N GLU A 307 -0.78 6.61 0.88
CA GLU A 307 -1.43 6.40 2.18
C GLU A 307 -2.32 5.19 2.34
N ALA A 308 -2.64 4.45 1.27
CA ALA A 308 -3.18 3.10 1.44
C ALA A 308 -2.18 2.25 2.27
N HIS A 309 -0.88 2.43 1.99
CA HIS A 309 0.19 1.88 2.82
C HIS A 309 0.26 2.54 4.20
N HIS A 310 0.06 3.86 4.35
CA HIS A 310 0.06 4.50 5.68
C HIS A 310 -1.10 4.07 6.58
N LEU A 311 -2.33 4.00 6.06
CA LEU A 311 -3.49 3.54 6.81
C LEU A 311 -3.39 2.04 7.09
N ALA A 312 -2.92 1.24 6.12
CA ALA A 312 -2.65 -0.17 6.38
C ALA A 312 -1.53 -0.37 7.42
N THR A 313 -0.48 0.46 7.37
CA THR A 313 0.58 0.49 8.39
C THR A 313 0.01 0.92 9.75
N ALA A 314 -0.88 1.91 9.79
CA ALA A 314 -1.54 2.32 11.02
C ALA A 314 -2.40 1.20 11.60
N CYS A 315 -3.13 0.44 10.76
CA CYS A 315 -3.83 -0.77 11.20
C CYS A 315 -2.86 -1.83 11.75
N GLN A 316 -1.71 -2.04 11.10
CA GLN A 316 -0.70 -2.96 11.64
C GLN A 316 -0.14 -2.50 12.98
N LEU A 317 0.18 -1.22 13.11
CA LEU A 317 0.67 -0.64 14.37
C LEU A 317 -0.40 -0.67 15.46
N ALA A 318 -1.68 -0.55 15.08
CA ALA A 318 -2.80 -0.77 15.98
C ALA A 318 -2.96 -2.23 16.41
N GLY A 319 -2.34 -3.20 15.72
CA GLY A 319 -2.33 -4.61 16.12
C GLY A 319 -3.15 -5.55 15.22
N TYR A 320 -3.54 -5.12 14.01
CA TYR A 320 -3.99 -6.04 12.97
C TYR A 320 -2.80 -6.82 12.39
N ARG A 321 -2.86 -8.16 12.43
CA ARG A 321 -1.75 -9.02 11.93
C ARG A 321 -1.62 -8.99 10.41
N SER A 322 -2.75 -8.97 9.71
CA SER A 322 -2.82 -8.82 8.27
C SER A 322 -3.71 -7.64 7.89
N VAL A 323 -3.35 -6.93 6.82
CA VAL A 323 -4.17 -5.88 6.24
C VAL A 323 -4.24 -6.07 4.74
N ILE A 324 -5.44 -5.97 4.18
CA ILE A 324 -5.65 -5.91 2.73
C ILE A 324 -6.19 -4.52 2.42
N ALA A 325 -5.51 -3.79 1.54
CA ALA A 325 -5.88 -2.41 1.20
C ALA A 325 -5.89 -2.19 -0.32
N THR A 326 -6.72 -1.25 -0.77
CA THR A 326 -6.73 -0.78 -2.16
C THR A 326 -5.72 0.35 -2.36
N LEU A 327 -4.79 0.21 -3.30
CA LEU A 327 -3.77 1.19 -3.68
C LEU A 327 -4.34 2.42 -4.40
N TRP A 328 -5.50 2.30 -5.04
CA TRP A 328 -6.21 3.39 -5.72
C TRP A 328 -7.72 3.19 -5.62
N PRO A 329 -8.54 4.21 -5.95
CA PRO A 329 -9.97 4.12 -5.75
C PRO A 329 -10.63 3.03 -6.60
N VAL A 330 -11.47 2.23 -5.96
CA VAL A 330 -12.35 1.26 -6.63
C VAL A 330 -13.81 1.71 -6.57
N THR A 331 -14.63 1.24 -7.51
CA THR A 331 -16.08 1.44 -7.45
C THR A 331 -16.71 0.44 -6.48
N THR A 332 -17.87 0.79 -5.92
CA THR A 332 -18.64 -0.11 -5.03
C THR A 332 -18.90 -1.47 -5.68
N ARG A 333 -19.16 -1.51 -7.00
CA ARG A 333 -19.34 -2.76 -7.75
C ARG A 333 -18.08 -3.62 -7.76
N GLN A 334 -16.90 -3.01 -8.00
CA GLN A 334 -15.62 -3.74 -7.97
C GLN A 334 -15.34 -4.25 -6.56
N SER A 335 -15.58 -3.44 -5.53
CA SER A 335 -15.35 -3.84 -4.15
C SER A 335 -16.27 -4.99 -3.72
N ALA A 336 -17.55 -4.94 -4.10
CA ALA A 336 -18.51 -6.02 -3.85
C ALA A 336 -18.11 -7.33 -4.55
N GLU A 337 -17.64 -7.27 -5.80
CA GLU A 337 -17.13 -8.46 -6.50
C GLU A 337 -15.86 -9.00 -5.82
N PHE A 338 -14.93 -8.13 -5.44
CA PHE A 338 -13.72 -8.50 -4.71
C PHE A 338 -14.07 -9.18 -3.39
N ALA A 339 -14.98 -8.62 -2.58
CA ALA A 339 -15.43 -9.22 -1.33
C ALA A 339 -16.03 -10.62 -1.55
N ARG A 340 -16.88 -10.80 -2.56
CA ARG A 340 -17.46 -12.12 -2.90
C ARG A 340 -16.42 -13.16 -3.27
N LEU A 341 -15.28 -12.76 -3.81
CA LEU A 341 -14.18 -13.67 -4.15
C LEU A 341 -13.23 -13.88 -2.95
N LEU A 342 -12.97 -12.85 -2.16
CA LEU A 342 -12.00 -12.88 -1.06
C LEU A 342 -12.49 -13.69 0.15
N TYR A 343 -13.69 -13.37 0.66
CA TYR A 343 -14.18 -13.94 1.91
C TYR A 343 -14.35 -15.47 1.91
N PRO A 344 -14.75 -16.12 0.80
CA PRO A 344 -14.72 -17.59 0.71
C PRO A 344 -13.31 -18.17 0.92
N HIS A 345 -12.26 -17.48 0.46
CA HIS A 345 -10.87 -17.91 0.66
C HIS A 345 -10.33 -17.62 2.06
N LEU A 346 -10.85 -16.60 2.77
CA LEU A 346 -10.43 -16.24 4.14
C LEU A 346 -10.94 -17.19 5.25
N ARG A 347 -11.52 -18.33 4.87
CA ARG A 347 -11.87 -19.40 5.80
C ARG A 347 -10.59 -20.10 6.25
N HIS A 348 -10.39 -20.20 7.57
CA HIS A 348 -9.24 -20.87 8.15
C HIS A 348 -9.11 -22.30 7.60
N PRO A 349 -7.90 -22.78 7.24
CA PRO A 349 -6.58 -22.27 7.60
C PRO A 349 -5.89 -21.34 6.58
N THR A 350 -6.58 -20.85 5.55
CA THR A 350 -5.93 -20.06 4.48
C THR A 350 -5.41 -18.70 5.00
N PRO A 351 -4.11 -18.38 4.84
CA PRO A 351 -3.57 -17.07 5.19
C PRO A 351 -4.15 -15.94 4.31
N PRO A 352 -4.33 -14.72 4.83
CA PRO A 352 -4.91 -13.60 4.07
C PRO A 352 -4.18 -13.25 2.76
N ALA A 353 -2.84 -13.30 2.71
CA ALA A 353 -2.13 -13.06 1.45
C ALA A 353 -2.41 -14.13 0.38
N LEU A 354 -2.55 -15.39 0.79
CA LEU A 354 -2.87 -16.48 -0.14
C LEU A 354 -4.32 -16.35 -0.63
N ALA A 355 -5.25 -15.97 0.26
CA ALA A 355 -6.62 -15.65 -0.12
C ALA A 355 -6.66 -14.51 -1.14
N LEU A 356 -5.93 -13.42 -0.89
CA LEU A 356 -5.79 -12.32 -1.84
C LEU A 356 -5.20 -12.77 -3.17
N HIS A 357 -4.16 -13.60 -3.13
CA HIS A 357 -3.51 -14.13 -4.34
C HIS A 357 -4.50 -14.90 -5.23
N HIS A 358 -5.31 -15.81 -4.66
CA HIS A 358 -6.34 -16.53 -5.42
C HIS A 358 -7.46 -15.62 -5.94
N THR A 359 -7.88 -14.64 -5.14
CA THR A 359 -8.86 -13.63 -5.57
C THR A 359 -8.35 -12.82 -6.76
N THR A 360 -7.12 -12.33 -6.69
CA THR A 360 -6.47 -11.56 -7.76
C THR A 360 -6.25 -12.42 -8.99
N ALA A 361 -5.88 -13.70 -8.86
CA ALA A 361 -5.77 -14.62 -9.98
C ALA A 361 -7.11 -14.79 -10.71
N THR A 362 -8.21 -14.93 -9.96
CA THR A 362 -9.56 -15.01 -10.52
C THR A 362 -9.96 -13.73 -11.24
N LEU A 363 -9.74 -12.56 -10.63
CA LEU A 363 -10.02 -11.26 -11.25
C LEU A 363 -9.17 -11.02 -12.50
N ARG A 364 -7.88 -11.39 -12.48
CA ARG A 364 -6.97 -11.29 -13.63
C ARG A 364 -7.43 -12.18 -14.79
N SER A 365 -7.92 -13.38 -14.50
CA SER A 365 -8.49 -14.28 -15.52
C SER A 365 -9.77 -13.69 -16.15
N ARG A 366 -10.63 -13.04 -15.36
CA ARG A 366 -11.83 -12.36 -15.87
C ARG A 366 -11.51 -11.10 -16.67
N TYR A 367 -10.47 -10.38 -16.27
CA TYR A 367 -10.14 -9.05 -16.75
C TYR A 367 -8.67 -8.92 -17.21
N PRO A 368 -8.19 -9.76 -18.14
CA PRO A 368 -6.76 -9.86 -18.46
C PRO A 368 -6.18 -8.55 -19.00
N ASN A 369 -6.96 -7.81 -19.78
CA ASN A 369 -6.54 -6.55 -20.40
C ASN A 369 -6.82 -5.31 -19.54
N SER A 370 -7.32 -5.49 -18.32
CA SER A 370 -7.79 -4.41 -17.44
C SER A 370 -7.18 -4.50 -16.04
N PRO A 371 -5.85 -4.31 -15.89
CA PRO A 371 -5.15 -4.36 -14.60
C PRO A 371 -5.72 -3.46 -13.52
N TRP A 372 -6.31 -2.33 -13.88
CA TRP A 372 -7.00 -1.44 -12.93
C TRP A 372 -8.18 -2.09 -12.21
N LEU A 373 -8.68 -3.25 -12.66
CA LEU A 373 -9.76 -4.00 -12.00
C LEU A 373 -9.25 -5.05 -10.99
N TRP A 374 -8.03 -5.56 -11.14
CA TRP A 374 -7.52 -6.69 -10.36
C TRP A 374 -6.23 -6.40 -9.58
N ALA A 375 -5.42 -5.43 -10.03
CA ALA A 375 -4.20 -5.00 -9.35
C ALA A 375 -4.35 -4.02 -8.16
N PRO A 376 -5.51 -3.39 -7.84
CA PRO A 376 -5.55 -2.41 -6.76
C PRO A 376 -5.23 -2.99 -5.38
N TYR A 377 -5.43 -4.29 -5.19
CA TYR A 377 -5.43 -4.89 -3.86
C TYR A 377 -4.03 -5.35 -3.46
N ALA A 378 -3.52 -4.83 -2.35
CA ALA A 378 -2.24 -5.20 -1.75
C ALA A 378 -2.44 -5.78 -0.35
N HIS A 379 -1.65 -6.80 -0.01
CA HIS A 379 -1.58 -7.36 1.33
C HIS A 379 -0.37 -6.77 2.07
N LEU A 380 -0.53 -6.46 3.35
CA LEU A 380 0.53 -6.07 4.27
C LEU A 380 0.46 -6.98 5.52
N GLY A 381 1.62 -7.49 5.96
CA GLY A 381 1.75 -8.20 7.25
C GLY A 381 1.91 -9.71 7.14
N GLU A 382 1.35 -10.44 8.10
CA GLU A 382 1.54 -11.89 8.30
C GLU A 382 1.05 -12.79 7.16
#